data_AF-A0A962RWL2-F1
#
_entry.id   AF-A0A962RWL2-F1
#
_cell.length_a   1.000
_cell.length_b   1.000
_cell.length_c   1.000
_cell.angle_alpha   90.00
_cell.angle_beta   90.00
_cell.angle_gamma   90.00
#
_symmetry.space_group_name_H-M   'P 1'
#
loop_
_entity.id
_entity.type
_entity.pdbx_description
1 polymer ?
#
loop_
_entity_poly.entity_id
_entity_poly.type
_entity_poly.pdbx_seq_one_letter_code
_entity_poly.pdbx_strand_id
1 'polypeptide(L)'
;MLLLAFAGGPLCGSLVGRIPGDLSENARTFLCVPFVLVFFLGYALWIARLNAIAFDGLGRTLLKTLFLLVVRRRKPERIEEVMPSRETLLEMAVKAQRAGASFRPASYPIALIAGLAALAIDTAASATSMFLLVAGSCAAWGIALGWLGRHGWLPFMEET
;
A
#
# COMPACT_ATOMS: atom_id res chain seq x y z
N MET A 1 -11.15 -8.22 4.99
CA MET A 1 -9.76 -7.93 5.45
C MET A 1 -9.33 -6.49 5.24
N LEU A 2 -9.73 -5.79 4.17
CA LEU A 2 -9.40 -4.37 3.97
C LEU A 2 -9.86 -3.48 5.14
N LEU A 3 -11.08 -3.71 5.63
CA LEU A 3 -11.62 -3.05 6.83
C LEU A 3 -10.78 -3.29 8.09
N LEU A 4 -10.19 -4.49 8.25
CA LEU A 4 -9.31 -4.80 9.39
C LEU A 4 -7.96 -4.10 9.24
N ALA A 5 -7.40 -4.07 8.03
CA ALA A 5 -6.18 -3.31 7.74
C ALA A 5 -6.40 -1.81 7.93
N PHE A 6 -7.57 -1.28 7.57
CA PHE A 6 -7.96 0.09 7.84
C PHE A 6 -8.13 0.34 9.34
N ALA A 7 -8.94 -0.47 10.04
CA ALA A 7 -9.22 -0.34 11.47
C ALA A 7 -7.96 -0.52 12.35
N GLY A 8 -6.97 -1.27 11.87
CA GLY A 8 -5.66 -1.38 12.51
C GLY A 8 -4.93 -0.04 12.63
N GLY A 9 -5.14 0.90 11.70
CA GLY A 9 -4.54 2.23 11.76
C GLY A 9 -4.98 3.03 13.01
N PRO A 10 -6.29 3.31 13.17
CA PRO A 10 -6.82 3.95 14.38
C PRO A 10 -6.48 3.20 15.68
N LEU A 11 -6.46 1.87 15.65
CA LEU A 11 -6.03 1.06 16.81
C LEU A 11 -4.56 1.32 17.17
N CYS A 12 -3.65 1.30 16.19
CA CYS A 12 -2.25 1.64 16.40
C CYS A 12 -2.07 3.06 16.94
N GLY A 13 -2.78 4.04 16.37
CA GLY A 13 -2.77 5.42 16.85
C GLY A 13 -3.25 5.54 18.31
N SER A 14 -4.34 4.85 18.65
CA SER A 14 -4.87 4.82 20.02
C SER A 14 -3.89 4.20 21.02
N LEU A 15 -3.22 3.10 20.64
CA LEU A 15 -2.20 2.45 21.48
C LEU A 15 -1.00 3.37 21.69
N VAL A 16 -0.52 4.01 20.62
CA VAL A 16 0.61 4.95 20.70
C VAL A 16 0.25 6.16 21.56
N GLY A 17 -0.96 6.70 21.44
CA GLY A 17 -1.44 7.84 22.25
C GLY A 17 -1.63 7.54 23.75
N ARG A 18 -1.47 6.30 24.20
CA ARG A 18 -1.54 5.94 25.64
C ARG A 18 -0.17 5.89 26.32
N ILE A 19 0.91 5.81 25.56
CA ILE A 19 2.28 5.63 26.09
C ILE A 19 2.87 6.94 26.67
N PRO A 20 2.76 8.11 26.03
CA PRO A 20 3.48 9.31 26.43
C PRO A 20 3.05 9.95 27.76
N GLY A 21 1.84 9.64 28.24
CA GLY A 21 1.24 10.32 29.38
C GLY A 21 0.84 11.77 29.07
N ASP A 22 -0.13 12.30 29.82
CA ASP A 22 -0.55 13.72 29.82
C ASP A 22 -0.94 14.33 28.47
N LEU A 23 -1.25 13.49 27.47
CA LEU A 23 -1.75 13.96 26.18
C LEU A 23 -3.20 14.44 26.27
N SER A 24 -3.45 15.63 25.72
CA SER A 24 -4.80 16.13 25.45
C SER A 24 -5.58 15.21 24.51
N GLU A 25 -6.91 15.27 24.56
CA GLU A 25 -7.78 14.46 23.70
C GLU A 25 -7.54 14.75 22.20
N ASN A 26 -7.30 16.02 21.87
CA ASN A 26 -6.95 16.46 20.53
C ASN A 26 -5.61 15.87 20.07
N ALA A 27 -4.59 15.85 20.93
CA ALA A 27 -3.30 15.26 20.60
C ALA A 27 -3.40 13.74 20.39
N ARG A 28 -4.19 13.03 21.20
CA ARG A 28 -4.44 11.59 21.00
C ARG A 28 -5.11 11.31 19.66
N THR A 29 -6.08 12.14 19.28
CA THR A 29 -6.77 12.02 18.00
C THR A 29 -5.82 12.31 16.83
N PHE A 30 -4.99 13.34 16.96
CA PHE A 30 -3.98 13.70 15.96
C PHE A 30 -3.00 12.55 15.69
N LEU A 31 -2.59 11.81 16.72
CA LEU A 31 -1.70 10.65 16.56
C LEU A 31 -2.30 9.49 15.74
N CYS A 32 -3.61 9.43 15.55
CA CYS A 32 -4.25 8.44 14.68
C CYS A 32 -4.09 8.76 13.18
N VAL A 33 -3.99 10.04 12.83
CA VAL A 33 -4.00 10.51 11.44
C VAL A 33 -2.85 9.91 10.61
N PRO A 34 -1.58 9.88 11.09
CA PRO A 34 -0.47 9.31 10.34
C PRO A 34 -0.70 7.84 9.92
N PHE A 35 -1.24 6.99 10.79
CA PHE A 35 -1.46 5.57 10.49
C PHE A 35 -2.50 5.36 9.39
N VAL A 36 -3.55 6.18 9.40
CA VAL A 36 -4.58 6.19 8.37
C VAL A 36 -4.02 6.69 7.04
N LEU A 37 -3.18 7.74 7.07
CA LEU A 37 -2.49 8.23 5.88
C LEU A 37 -1.55 7.19 5.27
N VAL A 38 -0.78 6.45 6.09
CA VAL A 38 0.09 5.35 5.62
C VAL A 38 -0.75 4.30 4.87
N PHE A 39 -1.91 3.95 5.41
CA PHE A 39 -2.81 3.00 4.76
C PHE A 39 -3.29 3.52 3.40
N PHE A 40 -3.87 4.72 3.33
CA PHE A 40 -4.40 5.26 2.08
C PHE A 40 -3.32 5.48 1.02
N LEU A 41 -2.20 6.10 1.38
CA LEU A 41 -1.14 6.41 0.43
C LEU A 41 -0.44 5.13 -0.04
N GLY A 42 -0.17 4.20 0.88
CA GLY A 42 0.41 2.91 0.54
C GLY A 42 -0.50 2.08 -0.37
N TYR A 43 -1.82 2.10 -0.09
CA TYR A 43 -2.81 1.41 -0.91
C TYR A 43 -2.94 2.04 -2.30
N ALA A 44 -2.99 3.37 -2.39
CA ALA A 44 -3.04 4.07 -3.67
C ALA A 44 -1.81 3.77 -4.55
N LEU A 45 -0.61 3.81 -3.98
CA LEU A 45 0.62 3.42 -4.69
C LEU A 45 0.60 1.95 -5.11
N TRP A 46 0.03 1.08 -4.27
CA TRP A 46 -0.10 -0.32 -4.59
C TRP A 46 -1.04 -0.56 -5.78
N ILE A 47 -2.24 0.04 -5.76
CA ILE A 47 -3.20 0.01 -6.88
C ILE A 47 -2.59 0.59 -8.17
N ALA A 48 -1.91 1.74 -8.10
CA ALA A 48 -1.26 2.34 -9.26
C ALA A 48 -0.23 1.38 -9.91
N ARG A 49 0.55 0.66 -9.08
CA ARG A 49 1.49 -0.35 -9.59
C ARG A 49 0.79 -1.57 -10.16
N LEU A 50 -0.31 -2.02 -9.54
CA LEU A 50 -1.11 -3.12 -10.07
C LEU A 50 -1.67 -2.78 -11.45
N ASN A 51 -2.21 -1.58 -11.63
CA ASN A 51 -2.67 -1.09 -12.92
C ASN A 51 -1.53 -1.03 -13.93
N ALA A 52 -0.36 -0.52 -13.55
CA ALA A 52 0.81 -0.51 -14.45
C ALA A 52 1.24 -1.92 -14.88
N ILE A 53 1.22 -2.91 -13.98
CA ILE A 53 1.51 -4.32 -14.30
C ILE A 53 0.44 -4.88 -15.24
N ALA A 54 -0.83 -4.59 -15.00
CA ALA A 54 -1.94 -5.03 -15.84
C ALA A 54 -1.83 -4.45 -17.26
N PHE A 55 -1.52 -3.16 -17.39
CA PHE A 55 -1.34 -2.50 -18.67
C PHE A 55 -0.12 -3.01 -19.45
N ASP A 56 1.02 -3.28 -18.80
CA ASP A 56 2.19 -3.86 -19.50
C ASP A 56 1.87 -5.28 -20.02
N GLY A 57 1.16 -6.09 -19.23
CA GLY A 57 0.74 -7.43 -19.63
C GLY A 57 -0.30 -7.43 -20.75
N LEU A 58 -1.41 -6.71 -20.57
CA LEU A 58 -2.50 -6.63 -21.55
C LEU A 58 -2.07 -5.88 -22.81
N GLY A 59 -1.32 -4.79 -22.66
CA GLY A 59 -0.86 -3.96 -23.78
C GLY A 59 0.04 -4.72 -24.74
N ARG A 60 1.00 -5.51 -24.22
CA ARG A 60 1.85 -6.38 -25.07
C ARG A 60 1.03 -7.39 -25.86
N THR A 61 0.04 -7.99 -25.22
CA THR A 61 -0.84 -8.96 -25.86
C THR A 61 -1.68 -8.30 -26.95
N LEU A 62 -2.27 -7.14 -26.65
CA LEU A 62 -3.07 -6.36 -27.59
C LEU A 62 -2.25 -5.94 -28.83
N LEU A 63 -1.02 -5.46 -28.60
CA LEU A 63 -0.07 -5.11 -29.66
C LEU A 63 0.30 -6.33 -30.52
N LYS A 64 0.53 -7.48 -29.91
CA LYS A 64 0.83 -8.73 -30.62
C LYS A 64 -0.35 -9.16 -31.50
N THR A 65 -1.57 -9.05 -30.98
CA THR A 65 -2.79 -9.35 -31.73
C THR A 65 -2.98 -8.39 -32.90
N LEU A 66 -2.83 -7.08 -32.67
CA LEU A 66 -2.88 -6.07 -33.73
C LEU A 66 -1.81 -6.33 -34.81
N PHE A 67 -0.59 -6.67 -34.42
CA PHE A 67 0.48 -7.01 -35.36
C PHE A 67 0.13 -8.25 -36.20
N LEU A 68 -0.39 -9.31 -35.59
CA LEU A 68 -0.83 -10.52 -36.31
C LEU A 68 -1.93 -10.20 -37.32
N LEU A 69 -2.87 -9.33 -36.94
CA LEU A 69 -4.04 -8.99 -37.74
C LEU A 69 -3.69 -8.03 -38.89
N VAL A 70 -2.85 -7.02 -38.63
CA VAL A 70 -2.47 -5.99 -39.61
C VAL A 70 -1.34 -6.46 -40.53
N VAL A 71 -0.24 -6.96 -39.95
CA VAL A 71 0.99 -7.27 -40.71
C VAL A 71 0.93 -8.66 -41.29
N ARG A 72 0.55 -9.66 -40.49
CA ARG A 72 0.48 -11.05 -40.96
C ARG A 72 -0.85 -11.42 -41.62
N ARG A 73 -1.85 -10.53 -41.58
CA ARG A 73 -3.23 -10.75 -42.06
C ARG A 73 -3.82 -12.10 -41.59
N ARG A 74 -3.36 -12.60 -40.44
CA ARG A 74 -3.89 -13.82 -39.84
C ARG A 74 -4.92 -13.41 -38.80
N LYS A 75 -6.15 -13.89 -38.97
CA LYS A 75 -7.14 -13.83 -37.90
C LYS A 75 -6.73 -14.84 -36.83
N PRO A 76 -6.78 -14.46 -35.54
CA PRO A 76 -6.58 -15.44 -34.49
C PRO A 76 -7.68 -16.51 -34.60
N GLU A 77 -7.30 -17.77 -34.68
CA GLU A 77 -8.23 -18.89 -34.83
C GLU A 77 -8.76 -19.37 -33.48
N ARG A 78 -8.04 -19.05 -32.39
CA ARG A 78 -8.37 -19.47 -31.01
C ARG A 78 -8.17 -18.35 -30.00
N ILE A 79 -8.99 -18.36 -28.94
CA ILE A 79 -8.90 -17.41 -27.83
C ILE A 79 -7.54 -17.49 -27.13
N GLU A 80 -6.89 -18.66 -27.09
CA GLU A 80 -5.56 -18.81 -26.50
C GLU A 80 -4.47 -18.00 -27.22
N GLU A 81 -4.68 -17.60 -28.46
CA GLU A 81 -3.75 -16.75 -29.21
C GLU A 81 -3.82 -15.27 -28.78
N VAL A 82 -4.89 -14.91 -28.08
CA VAL A 82 -5.20 -13.55 -27.63
C VAL A 82 -5.19 -13.44 -26.10
N MET A 83 -5.35 -14.54 -25.37
CA MET A 83 -5.20 -14.55 -23.93
C MET A 83 -3.73 -14.62 -23.51
N PRO A 84 -3.34 -13.93 -22.42
CA PRO A 84 -2.05 -14.16 -21.79
C PRO A 84 -1.91 -15.64 -21.39
N SER A 85 -0.72 -16.21 -21.56
CA SER A 85 -0.48 -17.59 -21.15
C SER A 85 -0.61 -17.73 -19.63
N ARG A 86 -0.87 -18.95 -19.15
CA ARG A 86 -0.91 -19.24 -17.71
C ARG A 86 0.38 -18.81 -16.98
N GLU A 87 1.53 -18.95 -17.64
CA GLU A 87 2.81 -18.48 -17.13
C GLU A 87 2.84 -16.95 -16.98
N THR A 88 2.36 -16.21 -18.00
CA THR A 88 2.26 -14.75 -17.92
C THR A 88 1.30 -14.31 -16.82
N LEU A 89 0.16 -14.99 -16.64
CA LEU A 89 -0.78 -14.72 -15.55
C LEU A 89 -0.14 -14.97 -14.17
N LEU A 90 0.63 -16.04 -14.03
CA LEU A 90 1.40 -16.33 -12.81
C LEU A 90 2.46 -15.26 -12.54
N GLU A 91 3.21 -14.83 -13.56
CA GLU A 91 4.17 -13.75 -13.42
C GLU A 91 3.50 -12.44 -12.99
N MET A 92 2.34 -12.11 -13.57
CA MET A 92 1.55 -10.94 -13.19
C MET A 92 1.08 -11.04 -11.74
N ALA A 93 0.63 -12.21 -11.29
CA ALA A 93 0.24 -12.45 -9.89
C ALA A 93 1.42 -12.29 -8.91
N VAL A 94 2.60 -12.81 -9.25
CA VAL A 94 3.82 -12.64 -8.45
C VAL A 94 4.27 -11.17 -8.42
N LYS A 95 4.19 -10.46 -9.55
CA LYS A 95 4.47 -9.02 -9.61
C LYS A 95 3.47 -8.23 -8.77
N ALA A 96 2.19 -8.60 -8.78
CA ALA A 96 1.14 -8.00 -7.97
C ALA A 96 1.39 -8.16 -6.46
N GLN A 97 1.79 -9.36 -6.03
CA GLN A 97 2.20 -9.62 -4.65
C GLN A 97 3.43 -8.78 -4.25
N ARG A 98 4.46 -8.73 -5.12
CA ARG A 98 5.66 -7.91 -4.88
C ARG A 98 5.34 -6.41 -4.82
N ALA A 99 4.31 -5.95 -5.52
CA ALA A 99 3.86 -4.56 -5.47
C ALA A 99 3.35 -4.16 -4.07
N GLY A 100 3.02 -5.12 -3.19
CA GLY A 100 2.75 -4.86 -1.77
C GLY A 100 3.93 -4.20 -1.02
N ALA A 101 5.14 -4.22 -1.57
CA ALA A 101 6.25 -3.45 -1.03
C ALA A 101 6.04 -1.91 -1.08
N SER A 102 5.04 -1.41 -1.83
CA SER A 102 4.71 0.02 -1.96
C SER A 102 4.33 0.72 -0.66
N PHE A 103 3.89 -0.02 0.37
CA PHE A 103 3.58 0.55 1.67
C PHE A 103 4.81 1.10 2.41
N ARG A 104 5.99 0.52 2.19
CA ARG A 104 7.25 0.97 2.82
C ARG A 104 7.70 2.37 2.35
N PRO A 105 7.84 2.64 1.03
CA PRO A 105 8.21 3.98 0.57
C PRO A 105 7.14 5.03 0.87
N ALA A 106 5.86 4.65 1.01
CA ALA A 106 4.81 5.55 1.51
C ALA A 106 4.97 5.87 3.01
N SER A 107 5.34 4.88 3.82
CA SER A 107 5.37 5.06 5.28
C SER A 107 6.53 5.90 5.78
N TYR A 108 7.69 5.88 5.12
CA TYR A 108 8.86 6.65 5.57
C TYR A 108 8.65 8.18 5.61
N PRO A 109 8.17 8.84 4.53
CA PRO A 109 7.93 10.28 4.59
C PRO A 109 6.84 10.65 5.60
N ILE A 110 5.79 9.84 5.71
CA ILE A 110 4.72 10.06 6.70
C ILE A 110 5.27 9.91 8.12
N ALA A 111 6.07 8.88 8.38
CA ALA A 111 6.70 8.64 9.68
C ALA A 111 7.61 9.80 10.09
N LEU A 112 8.41 10.33 9.16
CA LEU A 112 9.28 11.47 9.42
C LEU A 112 8.46 12.73 9.76
N ILE A 113 7.48 13.07 8.92
CA ILE A 113 6.63 14.25 9.14
C ILE A 113 5.85 14.13 10.44
N ALA A 114 5.26 12.95 10.71
CA ALA A 114 4.51 12.69 11.94
C ALA A 114 5.40 12.75 13.18
N GLY A 115 6.62 12.19 13.12
CA GLY A 115 7.59 12.27 14.20
C GLY A 115 7.99 13.71 14.51
N LEU A 116 8.24 14.53 13.49
CA LEU A 116 8.53 15.95 13.65
C LEU A 116 7.34 16.73 14.22
N ALA A 117 6.13 16.47 13.72
CA ALA A 117 4.91 17.11 14.23
C ALA A 117 4.64 16.73 15.70
N ALA A 118 4.98 15.51 16.11
CA ALA A 118 4.82 15.04 17.48
C ALA A 118 5.71 15.79 18.50
N LEU A 119 6.78 16.45 18.04
CA LEU A 119 7.63 17.27 18.91
C LEU A 119 6.94 18.53 19.44
N ALA A 120 5.88 18.98 18.78
CA ALA A 120 5.10 20.15 19.18
C ALA A 120 3.96 19.80 20.16
N ILE A 121 3.85 18.54 20.59
CA ILE A 121 2.79 18.08 21.48
C ILE A 121 3.30 18.13 22.93
N ASP A 122 2.54 18.75 23.81
CA ASP A 122 2.80 18.72 25.25
C ASP A 122 2.50 17.33 25.82
N THR A 123 3.51 16.70 26.43
CA THR A 123 3.44 15.34 26.98
C THR A 123 4.46 15.18 28.12
N ALA A 124 4.29 14.16 28.96
CA ALA A 124 5.27 13.80 29.99
C ALA A 124 6.55 13.13 29.43
N ALA A 125 6.48 12.57 28.22
CA ALA A 125 7.62 11.95 27.55
C ALA A 125 8.58 12.97 26.92
N SER A 126 9.87 12.59 26.86
CA SER A 126 10.90 13.42 26.20
C SER A 126 10.63 13.58 24.69
N ALA A 127 11.10 14.70 24.12
CA ALA A 127 11.02 14.98 22.68
C ALA A 127 11.58 13.83 21.83
N THR A 128 12.73 13.27 22.20
CA THR A 128 13.35 12.14 21.50
C THR A 128 12.48 10.88 21.59
N SER A 129 11.93 10.59 22.77
CA SER A 129 11.02 9.45 22.96
C SER A 129 9.76 9.60 22.12
N MET A 130 9.17 10.80 22.05
CA MET A 130 8.00 11.09 21.23
C MET A 130 8.27 10.91 19.75
N PHE A 131 9.38 11.47 19.25
CA PHE A 131 9.78 11.29 17.86
C PHE A 131 9.95 9.82 17.51
N LEU A 132 10.73 9.08 18.29
CA LEU A 132 11.01 7.66 18.04
C LEU A 132 9.74 6.81 18.13
N LEU A 133 8.87 7.10 19.09
CA LEU A 133 7.61 6.39 19.25
C LEU A 133 6.72 6.58 18.03
N VAL A 134 6.47 7.83 17.61
CA VAL A 134 5.55 8.14 16.51
C VAL A 134 6.14 7.74 15.15
N ALA A 135 7.38 8.13 14.86
CA ALA A 135 8.03 7.77 13.60
C ALA A 135 8.26 6.26 13.50
N GLY A 136 8.74 5.64 14.58
CA GLY A 136 9.00 4.20 14.61
C GLY A 136 7.73 3.37 14.43
N SER A 137 6.65 3.73 15.12
CA SER A 137 5.35 3.03 14.97
C SER A 137 4.73 3.22 13.59
N CYS A 138 4.82 4.41 12.99
CA CYS A 138 4.36 4.65 11.63
C CYS A 138 5.13 3.82 10.59
N ALA A 139 6.46 3.76 10.72
CA ALA A 139 7.30 2.95 9.86
C ALA A 139 7.00 1.44 10.04
N ALA A 140 6.87 0.98 11.29
CA ALA A 140 6.51 -0.39 11.60
C ALA A 140 5.15 -0.78 11.02
N TRP A 141 4.17 0.13 11.09
CA TRP A 141 2.85 -0.05 10.50
C TRP A 141 2.90 -0.21 8.97
N GLY A 142 3.66 0.64 8.28
CA GLY A 142 3.89 0.49 6.83
C GLY A 142 4.57 -0.82 6.45
N ILE A 143 5.51 -1.30 7.27
CA ILE A 143 6.15 -2.61 7.09
C ILE A 143 5.13 -3.75 7.27
N ALA A 144 4.27 -3.67 8.28
CA ALA A 144 3.23 -4.66 8.54
C ALA A 144 2.23 -4.73 7.38
N LEU A 145 1.75 -3.59 6.90
CA LEU A 145 0.88 -3.52 5.71
C LEU A 145 1.57 -4.08 4.46
N GLY A 146 2.85 -3.76 4.25
CA GLY A 146 3.62 -4.32 3.15
C GLY A 146 3.89 -5.82 3.27
N TRP A 147 3.94 -6.36 4.49
CA TRP A 147 3.98 -7.80 4.72
C TRP A 147 2.64 -8.44 4.35
N LEU A 148 1.52 -7.88 4.80
CA LEU A 148 0.17 -8.36 4.47
C LEU A 148 -0.09 -8.34 2.95
N GLY A 149 0.30 -7.26 2.27
CA GLY A 149 0.18 -7.15 0.82
C GLY A 149 0.97 -8.22 0.06
N ARG A 150 2.21 -8.51 0.50
CA ARG A 150 3.04 -9.56 -0.13
C ARG A 150 2.49 -10.98 0.04
N HIS A 151 1.72 -11.23 1.09
CA HIS A 151 1.09 -12.54 1.33
C HIS A 151 -0.30 -12.65 0.68
N GLY A 152 -0.78 -11.59 0.00
CA GLY A 152 -2.10 -11.58 -0.65
C GLY A 152 -3.27 -11.39 0.32
N TRP A 153 -3.04 -10.84 1.51
CA TRP A 153 -4.07 -10.69 2.55
C TRP A 153 -4.85 -9.37 2.43
N LEU A 154 -4.35 -8.44 1.61
CA LEU A 154 -5.08 -7.24 1.25
C LEU A 154 -5.89 -7.51 -0.03
N PRO A 155 -7.22 -7.35 -0.02
CA PRO A 155 -8.03 -7.59 -1.21
C PRO A 155 -7.90 -6.46 -2.23
N PHE A 156 -8.15 -6.80 -3.50
CA PHE A 156 -8.37 -5.85 -4.59
C PHE A 156 -9.68 -5.10 -4.33
N MET A 157 -9.76 -3.81 -4.69
CA MET A 157 -11.08 -3.19 -4.86
C MET A 157 -11.69 -3.83 -6.10
N GLU A 158 -12.66 -4.70 -5.92
CA GLU A 158 -13.52 -5.14 -7.01
C GLU A 158 -14.33 -3.92 -7.47
N GLU A 159 -14.29 -3.64 -8.78
CA GLU A 159 -15.20 -2.69 -9.40
C GLU A 159 -16.61 -3.25 -9.25
N THR A 160 -17.42 -2.61 -8.39
CA THR A 160 -18.88 -2.78 -8.34
C THR A 160 -19.55 -2.09 -9.52
#